data_AF-A0AAU6CFD2-F1
#
_entry.id   AF-A0AAU6CFD2-F1
#
_cell.length_a   1.000
_cell.length_b   1.000
_cell.length_c   1.000
_cell.angle_alpha   90.00
_cell.angle_beta   90.00
_cell.angle_gamma   90.00
#
_symmetry.space_group_name_H-M   'P 1'
#
loop_
_entity.id
_entity.type
_entity.pdbx_description
1 polymer ?
#
loop_
_entity_poly.entity_id
_entity_poly.type
_entity_poly.pdbx_seq_one_letter_code
_entity_poly.pdbx_strand_id
1 'polypeptide(L)'
;MNTPVTPSPTAPPAVCEQRSITVPPEAGANLWQPLQYGRETWQRIYFRLRNSVEGINGFAKDPLHEDLESSGTRRIRGIAAQTILLAFQLGHANRRKLATWADTVAIDGDRPRRRPTRRRETKPLGTWTPKGYVTP
;
A
#
# COMPACT_ATOMS: atom_id res chain seq x y z
N MET A 1 48.34 40.49 -8.14
CA MET A 1 47.06 41.22 -8.01
C MET A 1 45.95 40.18 -8.04
N ASN A 2 45.20 40.01 -6.96
CA ASN A 2 44.11 39.03 -6.87
C ASN A 2 42.79 39.73 -7.18
N THR A 3 42.10 39.30 -8.23
CA THR A 3 40.77 39.80 -8.60
C THR A 3 39.74 39.27 -7.59
N PRO A 4 38.87 40.12 -7.01
CA PRO A 4 37.82 39.64 -6.11
C PRO A 4 36.80 38.80 -6.88
N VAL A 5 36.61 37.55 -6.46
CA VAL A 5 35.60 36.64 -7.01
C VAL A 5 34.23 37.11 -6.52
N THR A 6 33.37 37.51 -7.45
CA THR A 6 31.99 37.88 -7.14
C THR A 6 31.18 36.59 -6.87
N PRO A 7 30.42 36.49 -5.77
CA PRO A 7 29.59 35.32 -5.52
C PRO A 7 28.49 35.23 -6.59
N SER A 8 28.35 34.04 -7.18
CA SER A 8 27.28 33.71 -8.12
C SER A 8 26.16 32.99 -7.36
N PRO A 9 24.88 33.36 -7.58
CA PRO A 9 24.40 34.36 -8.53
C PRO A 9 24.37 35.79 -7.96
N THR A 10 24.64 36.77 -8.84
CA THR A 10 24.67 38.22 -8.53
C THR A 10 23.30 38.82 -8.18
N ALA A 11 22.22 38.14 -8.56
CA ALA A 11 20.84 38.45 -8.19
C ALA A 11 20.09 37.14 -7.88
N PRO A 12 18.99 37.18 -7.10
CA PRO A 12 18.19 36.00 -6.86
C PRO A 12 17.74 35.39 -8.20
N PRO A 13 17.88 34.08 -8.41
CA PRO A 13 17.40 33.45 -9.63
C PRO A 13 15.87 33.58 -9.71
N ALA A 14 15.31 33.59 -10.93
CA ALA A 14 13.88 33.82 -11.16
C ALA A 14 12.96 32.90 -10.31
N VAL A 15 13.39 31.68 -9.97
CA VAL A 15 12.68 30.77 -9.05
C VAL A 15 12.43 31.35 -7.65
N CYS A 16 13.29 32.26 -7.20
CA CYS A 16 13.18 32.92 -5.90
C CYS A 16 12.28 34.18 -5.94
N GLU A 17 12.01 34.75 -7.11
CA GLU A 17 11.24 36.00 -7.26
C GLU A 17 9.84 35.77 -7.86
N GLN A 18 9.65 34.71 -8.64
CA GLN A 18 8.38 34.43 -9.30
C GLN A 18 7.34 33.85 -8.34
N ARG A 19 6.08 34.29 -8.49
CA ARG A 19 4.94 33.81 -7.66
C ARG A 19 4.28 32.53 -8.19
N SER A 20 4.54 32.17 -9.44
CA SER A 20 3.93 31.01 -10.10
C SER A 20 4.87 30.41 -11.12
N ILE A 21 4.78 29.09 -11.31
CA ILE A 21 5.45 28.36 -12.37
C ILE A 21 4.40 27.72 -13.30
N THR A 22 4.74 27.54 -14.57
CA THR A 22 3.94 26.72 -15.49
C THR A 22 4.58 25.35 -15.59
N VAL A 23 3.81 24.30 -15.26
CA VAL A 23 4.25 22.91 -15.41
C VAL A 23 3.57 22.34 -16.67
N PRO A 24 4.33 21.97 -17.71
CA PRO A 24 3.73 21.41 -18.92
C PRO A 24 3.15 20.02 -18.64
N PRO A 25 2.03 19.63 -19.27
CA PRO A 25 1.39 18.34 -19.04
C PRO A 25 2.33 17.14 -19.19
N GLU A 26 3.28 17.21 -20.12
CA GLU A 26 4.28 16.17 -20.41
C GLU A 26 5.22 15.92 -19.23
N ALA A 27 5.50 16.94 -18.41
CA ALA A 27 6.34 16.79 -17.21
C ALA A 27 5.68 15.90 -16.14
N GLY A 28 4.34 15.81 -16.13
CA GLY A 28 3.57 14.93 -15.26
C GLY A 28 3.17 13.60 -15.91
N ALA A 29 3.43 13.40 -17.19
CA ALA A 29 2.95 12.23 -17.94
C ALA A 29 3.46 10.90 -17.35
N ASN A 30 4.70 10.87 -16.86
CA ASN A 30 5.27 9.70 -16.17
C ASN A 30 4.56 9.35 -14.85
N LEU A 31 3.83 10.31 -14.27
CA LEU A 31 3.06 10.14 -13.04
C LEU A 31 1.58 9.85 -13.32
N TRP A 32 1.19 9.78 -14.59
CA TRP A 32 -0.18 9.48 -14.97
C TRP A 32 -0.55 8.06 -14.52
N GLN A 33 -1.69 7.95 -13.84
CA GLN A 33 -2.26 6.69 -13.42
C GLN A 33 -3.72 6.65 -13.87
N PRO A 34 -4.23 5.50 -14.37
CA PRO A 34 -5.65 5.36 -14.72
C PRO A 34 -6.59 5.73 -13.56
N LEU A 35 -6.13 5.49 -12.33
CA LEU A 35 -6.78 5.95 -11.11
C LEU A 35 -5.89 7.02 -10.47
N GLN A 36 -6.27 8.28 -10.64
CA GLN A 36 -5.50 9.39 -10.07
C GLN A 36 -5.39 9.25 -8.55
N TYR A 37 -4.15 9.24 -8.05
CA TYR A 37 -3.84 9.14 -6.63
C TYR A 37 -4.64 10.14 -5.80
N GLY A 38 -5.11 9.71 -4.63
CA GLY A 38 -5.86 10.54 -3.69
C GLY A 38 -7.33 10.77 -4.06
N ARG A 39 -7.77 10.44 -5.29
CA ARG A 39 -9.20 10.47 -5.64
C ARG A 39 -9.98 9.37 -4.89
N GLU A 40 -11.26 9.58 -4.66
CA GLU A 40 -12.13 8.61 -3.98
C GLU A 40 -12.13 7.23 -4.67
N THR A 41 -12.16 7.21 -6.01
CA THR A 41 -12.12 5.99 -6.80
C THR A 41 -10.81 5.22 -6.59
N TRP A 42 -9.67 5.92 -6.59
CA TRP A 42 -8.37 5.37 -6.27
C TRP A 42 -8.35 4.81 -4.84
N GLN A 43 -8.78 5.59 -3.85
CA GLN A 43 -8.79 5.17 -2.44
C GLN A 43 -9.62 3.90 -2.24
N ARG A 44 -10.84 3.86 -2.80
CA ARG A 44 -11.74 2.71 -2.70
C ARG A 44 -11.13 1.43 -3.28
N ILE A 45 -10.50 1.51 -4.45
CA ILE A 45 -9.85 0.36 -5.09
C ILE A 45 -8.60 -0.03 -4.33
N TYR A 46 -7.75 0.94 -3.98
CA TYR A 46 -6.52 0.74 -3.22
C TYR A 46 -6.80 0.01 -1.91
N PHE A 47 -7.71 0.51 -1.07
CA PHE A 47 -8.02 -0.13 0.21
C PHE A 47 -8.56 -1.56 0.03
N ARG A 48 -9.41 -1.80 -0.96
CA ARG A 48 -9.92 -3.16 -1.25
C ARG A 48 -8.79 -4.12 -1.60
N LEU A 49 -7.93 -3.74 -2.54
CA LEU A 49 -6.83 -4.58 -3.01
C LEU A 49 -5.76 -4.76 -1.93
N ARG A 50 -5.38 -3.67 -1.25
CA ARG A 50 -4.40 -3.68 -0.16
C ARG A 50 -4.84 -4.61 0.98
N ASN A 51 -6.06 -4.47 1.46
CA ASN A 51 -6.61 -5.34 2.51
C ASN A 51 -6.65 -6.81 2.08
N SER A 52 -6.84 -7.09 0.79
CA SER A 52 -6.80 -8.46 0.25
C SER A 52 -5.39 -9.04 0.30
N VAL A 53 -4.38 -8.25 -0.07
CA VAL A 53 -2.96 -8.63 0.02
C VAL A 53 -2.52 -8.80 1.48
N GLU A 54 -2.94 -7.91 2.37
CA GLU A 54 -2.66 -8.06 3.81
C GLU A 54 -3.33 -9.30 4.39
N GLY A 55 -4.54 -9.63 3.94
CA GLY A 55 -5.24 -10.86 4.33
C GLY A 55 -4.51 -12.14 3.92
N ILE A 56 -3.98 -12.21 2.69
CA ILE A 56 -3.20 -13.39 2.26
C ILE A 56 -1.85 -13.46 2.98
N ASN A 57 -1.18 -12.33 3.19
CA ASN A 57 0.06 -12.29 3.96
C ASN A 57 -0.17 -12.75 5.40
N GLY A 58 -1.22 -12.29 6.06
CA GLY A 58 -1.58 -12.75 7.40
C GLY A 58 -1.85 -14.26 7.44
N PHE A 59 -2.58 -14.79 6.46
CA PHE A 59 -2.83 -16.23 6.35
C PHE A 59 -1.55 -17.05 6.13
N ALA A 60 -0.67 -16.63 5.22
CA ALA A 60 0.57 -17.37 4.94
C ALA A 60 1.54 -17.35 6.13
N LYS A 61 1.52 -16.27 6.93
CA LYS A 61 2.39 -16.12 8.10
C LYS A 61 1.83 -16.77 9.36
N ASP A 62 0.55 -17.11 9.39
CA ASP A 62 -0.10 -17.70 10.56
C ASP A 62 0.57 -19.04 10.95
N PRO A 63 1.04 -19.19 12.20
CA PRO A 63 1.65 -20.44 12.68
C PRO A 63 0.73 -21.66 12.61
N LEU A 64 -0.59 -21.47 12.59
CA LEU A 64 -1.57 -22.56 12.42
C LEU A 64 -1.79 -22.96 10.96
N HIS A 65 -1.14 -22.27 10.02
CA HIS A 65 -1.26 -22.51 8.58
C HIS A 65 0.09 -22.87 7.96
N GLU A 66 0.75 -21.95 7.26
CA GLU A 66 2.01 -22.22 6.55
C GLU A 66 3.25 -21.80 7.35
N ASP A 67 3.06 -21.05 8.45
CA ASP A 67 4.11 -20.56 9.36
C ASP A 67 5.32 -19.97 8.60
N LEU A 68 5.02 -19.15 7.58
CA LEU A 68 6.02 -18.70 6.61
C LEU A 68 7.11 -17.84 7.24
N GLU A 69 6.88 -17.17 8.36
CA GLU A 69 7.92 -16.40 9.07
C GLU A 69 8.89 -17.28 9.84
N SER A 70 8.48 -18.48 10.24
CA SER A 70 9.32 -19.41 10.96
C SER A 70 10.36 -20.03 10.03
N SER A 71 11.63 -19.70 10.25
CA SER A 71 12.76 -20.39 9.61
C SER A 71 12.82 -21.88 10.00
N GLY A 72 12.15 -22.27 11.09
CA GLY A 72 12.05 -23.65 11.55
C GLY A 72 11.33 -24.59 10.59
N THR A 73 10.50 -24.07 9.70
CA THR A 73 9.83 -24.83 8.63
C THR A 73 10.75 -25.16 7.45
N ARG A 74 11.90 -24.49 7.36
CA ARG A 74 12.89 -24.63 6.28
C ARG A 74 14.30 -24.70 6.87
N ARG A 75 14.67 -25.84 7.47
CA ARG A 75 15.97 -25.98 8.18
C ARG A 75 17.17 -26.25 7.27
N ILE A 76 17.04 -26.03 5.96
CA ILE A 76 18.12 -26.22 4.98
C ILE A 76 18.87 -24.90 4.81
N ARG A 77 20.20 -24.98 4.72
CA ARG A 77 21.06 -23.80 4.48
C ARG A 77 21.13 -23.48 2.99
N GLY A 78 21.31 -22.19 2.69
CA GLY A 78 21.49 -21.69 1.32
C GLY A 78 20.22 -21.09 0.73
N ILE A 79 20.39 -19.95 0.05
CA ILE A 79 19.27 -19.16 -0.48
C ILE A 79 18.46 -19.95 -1.51
N ALA A 80 19.10 -20.73 -2.37
CA ALA A 80 18.41 -21.53 -3.39
C ALA A 80 17.46 -22.57 -2.77
N ALA A 81 17.94 -23.35 -1.79
CA ALA A 81 17.12 -24.34 -1.10
C ALA A 81 15.96 -23.69 -0.33
N GLN A 82 16.24 -22.58 0.36
CA GLN A 82 15.22 -21.78 1.05
C GLN A 82 14.15 -21.26 0.09
N THR A 83 14.55 -20.73 -1.07
CA THR A 83 13.63 -20.22 -2.10
C THR A 83 12.71 -21.32 -2.65
N ILE A 84 13.26 -22.52 -2.91
CA ILE A 84 12.45 -23.65 -3.41
C ILE A 84 11.42 -24.08 -2.35
N LEU A 85 11.83 -24.24 -1.10
CA LEU A 85 10.90 -24.63 -0.03
C LEU A 85 9.83 -23.56 0.23
N LEU A 86 10.23 -22.28 0.22
CA LEU A 86 9.31 -21.15 0.28
C LEU A 86 8.28 -21.19 -0.86
N ALA A 87 8.72 -21.49 -2.08
CA ALA A 87 7.83 -21.59 -3.24
C ALA A 87 6.79 -22.72 -3.05
N PHE A 88 7.18 -23.88 -2.52
CA PHE A 88 6.23 -24.95 -2.20
C PHE A 88 5.21 -24.55 -1.13
N GLN A 89 5.65 -23.89 -0.06
CA GLN A 89 4.74 -23.38 0.99
C GLN A 89 3.75 -22.36 0.43
N LEU A 90 4.21 -21.42 -0.40
CA LEU A 90 3.33 -20.46 -1.08
C LEU A 90 2.34 -21.16 -2.03
N GLY A 91 2.80 -22.16 -2.79
CA GLY A 91 1.94 -22.97 -3.65
C GLY A 91 0.86 -23.71 -2.87
N HIS A 92 1.21 -24.27 -1.72
CA HIS A 92 0.26 -24.93 -0.82
C HIS A 92 -0.75 -23.94 -0.23
N ALA A 93 -0.29 -22.77 0.23
CA ALA A 93 -1.13 -21.68 0.72
C ALA A 93 -2.19 -21.27 -0.32
N ASN A 94 -1.73 -21.08 -1.57
CA ASN A 94 -2.58 -20.73 -2.71
C ASN A 94 -3.63 -21.82 -2.98
N ARG A 95 -3.23 -23.09 -2.98
CA ARG A 95 -4.15 -24.22 -3.18
C ARG A 95 -5.23 -24.24 -2.09
N ARG A 96 -4.87 -24.08 -0.82
CA ARG A 96 -5.84 -24.03 0.29
C ARG A 96 -6.82 -22.88 0.12
N LYS A 97 -6.34 -21.70 -0.28
CA LYS A 97 -7.22 -20.54 -0.53
C LYS A 97 -8.17 -20.76 -1.70
N LEU A 98 -7.69 -21.36 -2.79
CA LEU A 98 -8.55 -21.70 -3.92
C LEU A 98 -9.59 -22.75 -3.55
N ALA A 99 -9.23 -23.75 -2.74
CA ALA A 99 -10.19 -24.74 -2.23
C ALA A 99 -11.28 -24.08 -1.38
N THR A 100 -10.89 -23.27 -0.39
CA THR A 100 -11.87 -22.51 0.43
C THR A 100 -12.72 -21.58 -0.43
N TRP A 101 -12.13 -20.91 -1.42
CA TRP A 101 -12.89 -20.07 -2.34
C TRP A 101 -13.89 -20.90 -3.15
N ALA A 102 -13.47 -22.04 -3.70
CA ALA A 102 -14.34 -22.94 -4.43
C ALA A 102 -15.53 -23.40 -3.57
N ASP A 103 -15.31 -23.71 -2.29
CA ASP A 103 -16.38 -24.03 -1.33
C ASP A 103 -17.35 -22.85 -1.10
N THR A 104 -16.88 -21.61 -1.28
CA THR A 104 -17.73 -20.41 -1.14
C THR A 104 -18.47 -20.03 -2.42
N VAL A 105 -18.01 -20.48 -3.59
CA VAL A 105 -18.72 -20.27 -4.85
C VAL A 105 -19.91 -21.23 -4.85
N ALA A 106 -21.08 -20.73 -4.47
CA ALA A 106 -22.30 -21.52 -4.50
C ALA A 106 -22.53 -22.04 -5.92
N ILE A 107 -22.65 -23.36 -6.06
CA ILE A 107 -23.07 -24.01 -7.30
C ILE A 107 -24.52 -23.58 -7.66
N ASP A 108 -25.30 -23.10 -6.68
CA ASP A 108 -26.74 -22.83 -6.81
C ASP A 108 -27.14 -21.33 -6.66
N GLY A 109 -26.20 -20.39 -6.84
CA GLY A 109 -26.53 -18.95 -6.90
C GLY A 109 -26.60 -18.20 -5.56
N ASP A 110 -26.35 -18.89 -4.45
CA ASP A 110 -26.22 -18.24 -3.14
C ASP A 110 -24.96 -17.38 -3.04
N ARG A 111 -25.06 -16.20 -2.42
CA ARG A 111 -23.89 -15.33 -2.25
C ARG A 111 -22.95 -15.95 -1.21
N PRO A 112 -21.62 -16.02 -1.48
CA PRO A 112 -20.65 -16.48 -0.49
C PRO A 112 -20.82 -15.69 0.81
N ARG A 113 -20.78 -16.40 1.95
CA ARG A 113 -20.82 -15.79 3.29
C ARG A 113 -19.69 -14.76 3.40
N ARG A 114 -20.03 -13.48 3.34
CA ARG A 114 -19.09 -12.40 3.63
C ARG A 114 -18.86 -12.36 5.13
N ARG A 115 -17.59 -12.35 5.54
CA ARG A 115 -17.25 -12.08 6.95
C ARG A 115 -17.92 -10.75 7.33
N PRO A 116 -18.70 -10.71 8.43
CA PRO A 116 -19.28 -9.45 8.90
C PRO A 116 -18.15 -8.44 9.06
N THR A 117 -18.30 -7.26 8.45
CA THR A 117 -17.29 -6.22 8.62
C THR A 117 -17.40 -5.77 10.07
N ARG A 118 -16.39 -6.08 10.89
CA ARG A 118 -16.26 -5.48 12.22
C ARG A 118 -15.62 -4.10 12.05
N ARG A 119 -16.25 -3.25 11.22
CA ARG A 119 -15.76 -1.90 11.00
C ARG A 119 -16.05 -1.15 12.29
N ARG A 120 -14.99 -0.76 13.00
CA ARG A 120 -15.11 0.22 14.08
C ARG A 120 -15.71 1.46 13.46
N GLU A 121 -16.85 1.92 13.99
CA GLU A 121 -17.40 3.21 13.60
C GLU A 121 -16.35 4.28 13.91
N THR A 122 -15.74 4.83 12.86
CA THR A 122 -14.87 5.99 12.99
C THR A 122 -15.75 7.17 13.35
N LYS A 123 -15.42 7.88 14.44
CA LYS A 123 -16.12 9.10 14.82
C LYS A 123 -16.11 10.08 13.62
N PRO A 124 -17.21 10.80 13.35
CA PRO A 124 -17.26 11.78 12.27
C PRO A 124 -16.15 12.82 12.43
N LEU A 125 -15.64 13.35 11.31
CA LEU A 125 -14.51 14.29 11.28
C LEU A 125 -14.69 15.52 12.19
N GLY A 126 -15.94 15.94 12.44
CA GLY A 126 -16.26 17.04 13.35
C GLY A 126 -16.07 16.72 14.85
N THR A 127 -15.88 15.45 15.24
CA THR A 127 -15.66 15.06 16.63
C THR A 127 -14.24 15.37 17.12
N TRP A 128 -13.27 15.53 16.21
CA TRP A 128 -11.93 16.00 16.54
C TRP A 128 -11.86 17.51 16.26
N THR A 129 -12.55 18.30 17.07
CA THR A 129 -12.20 19.72 17.23
C THR A 129 -11.36 19.83 18.49
N PRO A 130 -10.04 20.10 18.41
CA PRO A 130 -9.27 20.44 19.59
C PRO A 130 -9.83 21.74 20.18
N LYS A 131 -10.64 21.63 21.23
CA LYS A 131 -11.02 22.77 22.08
C LYS A 131 -9.76 23.21 22.81
N GLY A 132 -8.98 24.14 22.27
CA GLY A 132 -7.78 24.56 23.00
C GLY A 132 -6.96 25.76 22.51
N TYR A 133 -7.05 26.22 21.25
CA TYR A 133 -6.15 27.30 20.80
C TYR A 133 -6.82 28.37 19.95
N VAL A 134 -8.07 28.69 20.26
CA VAL A 134 -8.70 29.92 19.74
C VAL A 134 -9.28 30.68 20.92
N THR A 135 -8.38 31.33 21.66
CA THR A 135 -8.72 32.53 22.44
C THR A 135 -8.15 33.71 21.67
N PRO A 136 -8.91 34.81 21.53
CA PRO A 136 -8.53 36.00 20.75
C PRO A 136 -7.30 36.71 21.33
#